data_AF-A0A8T6LAH5-F1
#
_entry.id   AF-A0A8T6LAH5-F1
#
_cell.length_a   1.000
_cell.length_b   1.000
_cell.length_c   1.000
_cell.angle_alpha   90.00
_cell.angle_beta   90.00
_cell.angle_gamma   90.00
#
_symmetry.space_group_name_H-M   'P 1'
#
loop_
_entity.id
_entity.type
_entity.pdbx_description
1 polymer ?
#
loop_
_entity_poly.entity_id
_entity_poly.type
_entity_poly.pdbx_seq_one_letter_code
_entity_poly.pdbx_strand_id
1 'polypeptide(L)'
;GGVVASAPATPVLGPTGPLDPEELLTRHTCATCHAVTGQSPLGPSYEGMGSRLTADEIRTSILDPTASAAEGFEAMLGLMPPIFGNIPAAELEAIVQFIASQR
;
A
#
# COMPACT_ATOMS: atom_id res chain seq x y z
N GLY A 1 23.53 29.02 -21.41
CA GLY A 1 22.85 28.77 -20.12
C GLY A 1 22.48 27.31 -20.09
N GLY A 2 23.25 26.51 -19.37
CA GLY A 2 23.06 25.06 -19.28
C GLY A 2 22.04 24.73 -18.19
N VAL A 3 21.07 23.90 -18.53
CA VAL A 3 20.13 23.29 -17.59
C VAL A 3 20.89 22.29 -16.71
N VAL A 4 20.90 22.52 -15.40
CA VAL A 4 21.33 21.51 -14.42
C VAL A 4 20.17 20.56 -14.19
N ALA A 5 20.18 19.42 -14.89
CA ALA A 5 19.33 18.31 -14.54
C ALA A 5 19.90 17.67 -13.26
N SER A 6 19.19 17.82 -12.14
CA SER A 6 19.47 17.08 -10.92
C SER A 6 19.36 15.59 -11.20
N ALA A 7 20.42 14.86 -10.91
CA ALA A 7 20.44 13.40 -10.99
C ALA A 7 19.42 12.80 -10.00
N PRO A 8 18.72 11.70 -10.35
CA PRO A 8 17.87 11.03 -9.39
C PRO A 8 18.74 10.39 -8.30
N ALA A 9 18.32 10.56 -7.05
CA ALA A 9 18.89 9.84 -5.92
C ALA A 9 18.72 8.33 -6.17
N THR A 10 19.84 7.61 -6.18
CA THR A 10 19.86 6.15 -6.25
C THR A 10 19.13 5.58 -5.03
N PRO A 11 18.16 4.66 -5.21
CA PRO A 11 17.58 3.97 -4.08
C PRO A 11 18.63 3.05 -3.45
N VAL A 12 18.77 3.16 -2.14
CA VAL A 12 19.63 2.28 -1.33
C VAL A 12 19.01 0.88 -1.39
N LEU A 13 19.68 -0.04 -2.08
CA LEU A 13 19.28 -1.44 -2.19
C LEU A 13 19.45 -2.15 -0.84
N GLY A 14 18.32 -2.56 -0.25
CA GLY A 14 18.26 -3.70 0.67
C GLY A 14 18.15 -5.04 -0.12
N PRO A 15 18.19 -6.19 0.57
CA PRO A 15 18.41 -7.51 -0.04
C PRO A 15 17.24 -8.11 -0.85
N THR A 16 16.23 -7.34 -1.27
CA THR A 16 15.00 -7.85 -1.89
C THR A 16 14.45 -6.84 -2.89
N GLY A 17 14.54 -7.15 -4.19
CA GLY A 17 13.80 -6.52 -5.31
C GLY A 17 13.78 -4.98 -5.40
N PRO A 18 13.12 -4.41 -6.43
CA PRO A 18 12.70 -3.02 -6.40
C PRO A 18 11.68 -2.82 -5.27
N LEU A 19 11.88 -1.76 -4.47
CA LEU A 19 10.94 -1.27 -3.46
C LEU A 19 10.00 -0.19 -4.02
N ASP A 20 9.76 -0.22 -5.34
CA ASP A 20 8.79 0.67 -5.96
C ASP A 20 7.38 0.30 -5.46
N PRO A 21 6.67 1.19 -4.77
CA PRO A 21 5.42 0.82 -4.12
C PRO A 21 4.32 0.42 -5.09
N GLU A 22 4.24 1.02 -6.27
CA GLU A 22 3.24 0.68 -7.29
C GLU A 22 3.51 -0.71 -7.88
N GLU A 23 4.78 -1.05 -8.11
CA GLU A 23 5.19 -2.39 -8.49
C GLU A 23 4.85 -3.41 -7.38
N LEU A 24 5.09 -3.07 -6.11
CA LEU A 24 4.76 -3.94 -4.98
C LEU A 24 3.25 -4.18 -4.85
N LEU A 25 2.43 -3.14 -5.02
CA LEU A 25 0.96 -3.28 -5.02
C LEU A 25 0.47 -4.19 -6.15
N THR A 26 1.14 -4.17 -7.30
CA THR A 26 0.83 -5.06 -8.42
C THR A 26 1.30 -6.49 -8.15
N ARG A 27 2.54 -6.65 -7.68
CA ARG A 27 3.18 -7.94 -7.38
C ARG A 27 2.42 -8.73 -6.32
N HIS A 28 1.94 -8.05 -5.29
CA HIS A 28 1.13 -8.62 -4.21
C HIS A 28 -0.37 -8.58 -4.50
N THR A 29 -0.77 -8.25 -5.72
CA THR A 29 -2.17 -8.24 -6.20
C THR A 29 -3.12 -7.30 -5.45
N CYS A 30 -2.59 -6.36 -4.67
CA CYS A 30 -3.35 -5.35 -3.94
C CYS A 30 -4.19 -4.49 -4.91
N ALA A 31 -3.62 -4.17 -6.09
CA ALA A 31 -4.26 -3.36 -7.12
C ALA A 31 -5.48 -4.01 -7.80
N THR A 32 -5.74 -5.30 -7.55
CA THR A 32 -6.95 -5.98 -8.06
C THR A 32 -8.21 -5.56 -7.28
N CYS A 33 -8.06 -5.26 -5.98
CA CYS A 33 -9.19 -4.93 -5.11
C CYS A 33 -9.17 -3.48 -4.64
N HIS A 34 -8.01 -2.82 -4.60
CA HIS A 34 -7.86 -1.44 -4.16
C HIS A 34 -7.40 -0.55 -5.30
N ALA A 35 -8.02 0.62 -5.40
CA ALA A 35 -7.63 1.64 -6.36
C ALA A 35 -6.56 2.56 -5.74
N VAL A 36 -5.52 2.91 -6.52
CA VAL A 36 -4.55 3.95 -6.13
C VAL A 36 -5.19 5.34 -6.23
N THR A 37 -6.04 5.54 -7.24
CA THR A 37 -6.86 6.74 -7.46
C THR A 37 -8.27 6.34 -7.87
N GLY A 38 -9.27 7.15 -7.52
CA GLY A 38 -10.67 6.83 -7.82
C GLY A 38 -11.28 5.81 -6.85
N GLN A 39 -12.17 4.95 -7.30
CA GLN A 39 -12.93 4.01 -6.45
C GLN A 39 -12.79 2.57 -6.94
N SER A 40 -12.89 1.61 -6.03
CA SER A 40 -12.96 0.18 -6.33
C SER A 40 -14.15 -0.46 -5.61
N PRO A 41 -14.84 -1.45 -6.22
CA PRO A 41 -15.98 -2.12 -5.60
C PRO A 41 -15.60 -3.13 -4.51
N LEU A 42 -14.35 -3.60 -4.46
CA LEU A 42 -13.93 -4.69 -3.57
C LEU A 42 -13.19 -4.20 -2.32
N GLY A 43 -12.55 -3.03 -2.41
CA GLY A 43 -11.81 -2.44 -1.30
C GLY A 43 -11.77 -0.92 -1.43
N PRO A 44 -11.57 -0.20 -0.31
CA PRO A 44 -11.47 1.25 -0.31
C PRO A 44 -10.28 1.72 -1.15
N SER A 45 -10.43 2.88 -1.77
CA SER A 45 -9.33 3.57 -2.44
C SER A 45 -8.27 4.02 -1.44
N TYR A 46 -7.00 3.96 -1.85
CA TYR A 46 -5.89 4.49 -1.06
C TYR A 46 -5.92 6.02 -1.00
N GLU A 47 -6.59 6.68 -1.94
CA GLU A 47 -6.75 8.13 -1.96
C GLU A 47 -7.33 8.66 -0.63
N GLY A 48 -6.66 9.64 -0.04
CA GLY A 48 -7.04 10.21 1.26
C GLY A 48 -6.91 9.27 2.47
N MET A 49 -6.31 8.07 2.34
CA MET A 49 -6.10 7.20 3.51
C MET A 49 -5.11 7.79 4.50
N GLY A 50 -4.01 8.40 4.04
CA GLY A 50 -3.01 9.04 4.87
C GLY A 50 -3.52 10.24 5.68
N SER A 51 -4.70 10.76 5.34
CA SER A 51 -5.39 11.80 6.09
C SER A 51 -6.30 11.24 7.19
N ARG A 52 -6.60 9.93 7.17
CA ARG A 52 -7.57 9.25 8.04
C ARG A 52 -6.94 8.18 8.94
N LEU A 53 -5.87 7.55 8.46
CA LEU A 53 -5.22 6.41 9.08
C LEU A 53 -3.73 6.67 9.27
N THR A 54 -3.20 6.15 10.36
CA THR A 54 -1.77 6.06 10.63
C THR A 54 -1.16 4.87 9.89
N ALA A 55 0.17 4.90 9.71
CA ALA A 55 0.92 3.77 9.15
C ALA A 55 0.70 2.48 9.97
N ASP A 56 0.54 2.58 11.29
CA ASP A 56 0.32 1.42 12.16
C ASP A 56 -1.07 0.81 11.98
N GLU A 57 -2.11 1.63 11.79
CA GLU A 57 -3.46 1.15 11.47
C GLU A 57 -3.53 0.49 10.09
N ILE A 58 -2.83 1.05 9.10
CA ILE A 58 -2.70 0.45 7.76
C ILE A 58 -1.97 -0.89 7.85
N ARG A 59 -0.84 -0.95 8.58
CA ARG A 59 -0.08 -2.20 8.76
C ARG A 59 -0.92 -3.26 9.46
N THR A 60 -1.64 -2.87 10.52
CA THR A 60 -2.55 -3.78 11.24
C THR A 60 -3.63 -4.31 10.31
N SER A 61 -4.23 -3.46 9.47
CA SER A 61 -5.24 -3.89 8.51
C SER A 61 -4.68 -4.92 7.51
N ILE A 62 -3.44 -4.78 7.06
CA ILE A 62 -2.80 -5.75 6.15
C ILE A 62 -2.48 -7.08 6.84
N LEU A 63 -2.02 -7.03 8.10
CA LEU A 63 -1.62 -8.20 8.86
C LEU A 63 -2.81 -8.96 9.49
N ASP A 64 -3.87 -8.25 9.85
CA ASP A 64 -5.13 -8.78 10.35
C ASP A 64 -6.31 -8.18 9.56
N PRO A 65 -6.54 -8.68 8.32
CA PRO A 65 -7.61 -8.19 7.44
C PRO A 65 -9.02 -8.44 7.97
N THR A 66 -9.15 -9.20 9.06
CA THR A 66 -10.44 -9.55 9.68
C THR A 66 -10.74 -8.75 10.94
N ALA A 67 -9.79 -7.95 11.44
CA ALA A 67 -9.97 -7.16 12.66
C ALA A 67 -11.09 -6.12 12.52
N SER A 68 -11.19 -5.49 11.34
CA SER A 68 -12.18 -4.45 11.07
C SER A 68 -12.35 -4.22 9.57
N ALA A 69 -13.54 -3.77 9.16
CA ALA A 69 -13.80 -3.30 7.80
C ALA A 69 -13.73 -1.77 7.75
N ALA A 70 -13.36 -1.24 6.58
CA ALA A 70 -13.59 0.17 6.29
C ALA A 70 -15.10 0.46 6.13
N GLU A 71 -15.52 1.67 6.48
CA GLU A 71 -16.91 2.11 6.32
C GLU A 71 -17.40 1.91 4.88
N GLY A 72 -18.54 1.24 4.73
CA GLY A 72 -19.14 0.91 3.42
C GLY A 72 -18.57 -0.35 2.75
N PHE A 73 -17.58 -1.01 3.37
CA PHE A 73 -16.97 -2.26 2.90
C PHE A 73 -17.19 -3.43 3.89
N GLU A 74 -18.14 -3.32 4.80
CA GLU A 74 -18.44 -4.34 5.82
C GLU A 74 -18.78 -5.70 5.19
N ALA A 75 -19.48 -5.70 4.05
CA ALA A 75 -19.79 -6.91 3.29
C ALA A 75 -18.57 -7.57 2.63
N MET A 76 -17.44 -6.85 2.54
CA MET A 76 -16.17 -7.33 1.97
C MET A 76 -15.17 -7.77 3.05
N LEU A 77 -15.57 -7.73 4.34
CA LEU A 77 -14.71 -8.17 5.44
C LEU A 77 -14.26 -9.62 5.24
N GLY A 78 -12.96 -9.86 5.40
CA GLY A 78 -12.37 -11.18 5.20
C GLY A 78 -12.13 -11.58 3.74
N LEU A 79 -12.46 -10.73 2.76
CA LEU A 79 -12.04 -10.95 1.37
C LEU A 79 -10.56 -10.63 1.16
N MET A 80 -9.99 -9.72 1.96
CA MET A 80 -8.57 -9.41 1.89
C MET A 80 -7.75 -10.62 2.39
N PRO A 81 -6.90 -11.24 1.55
CA PRO A 81 -6.21 -12.47 1.91
C PRO A 81 -5.29 -12.32 3.14
N PRO A 82 -5.36 -13.23 4.14
CA PRO A 82 -4.48 -13.18 5.32
C PRO A 82 -3.03 -13.56 5.00
N ILE A 83 -2.75 -14.04 3.77
CA ILE A 83 -1.39 -14.42 3.34
C ILE A 83 -0.43 -13.22 3.28
N PHE A 84 -0.93 -11.98 3.32
CA PHE A 84 -0.11 -10.78 3.27
C PHE A 84 0.81 -10.60 4.49
N GLY A 85 0.54 -11.32 5.59
CA GLY A 85 1.50 -11.46 6.70
C GLY A 85 2.84 -12.11 6.32
N ASN A 86 2.90 -12.78 5.15
CA ASN A 86 4.12 -13.39 4.63
C ASN A 86 4.91 -12.48 3.68
N ILE A 87 4.43 -11.26 3.40
CA ILE A 87 5.17 -10.27 2.60
C ILE A 87 6.48 -9.95 3.34
N PRO A 88 7.64 -9.91 2.64
CA PRO A 88 8.90 -9.51 3.27
C PRO A 88 8.77 -8.16 3.98
N ALA A 89 9.29 -8.05 5.20
CA ALA A 89 9.05 -6.88 6.05
C ALA A 89 9.40 -5.53 5.37
N ALA A 90 10.47 -5.49 4.58
CA ALA A 90 10.86 -4.29 3.83
C ALA A 90 9.85 -3.91 2.73
N GLU A 91 9.26 -4.90 2.06
CA GLU A 91 8.23 -4.67 1.04
C GLU A 91 6.91 -4.25 1.68
N LEU A 92 6.50 -4.90 2.78
CA LEU A 92 5.32 -4.52 3.54
C LEU A 92 5.43 -3.07 4.02
N GLU A 93 6.59 -2.68 4.55
CA GLU A 93 6.79 -1.32 5.03
C GLU A 93 6.74 -0.30 3.88
N ALA A 94 7.31 -0.62 2.72
CA ALA A 94 7.21 0.25 1.54
C ALA A 94 5.74 0.44 1.09
N ILE A 95 4.93 -0.62 1.10
CA ILE A 95 3.49 -0.55 0.80
C ILE A 95 2.76 0.32 1.82
N VAL A 96 2.99 0.09 3.12
CA VAL A 96 2.34 0.83 4.21
C VAL A 96 2.65 2.31 4.11
N GLN A 97 3.92 2.67 3.92
CA GLN A 97 4.33 4.07 3.82
C GLN A 97 3.77 4.75 2.58
N PHE A 98 3.66 4.04 1.47
CA PHE A 98 2.99 4.55 0.28
C PHE A 98 1.52 4.87 0.55
N ILE A 99 0.74 3.92 1.10
CA ILE A 99 -0.67 4.16 1.43
C ILE A 99 -0.83 5.31 2.43
N ALA A 100 0.02 5.38 3.45
CA ALA A 100 0.02 6.45 4.44
C ALA A 100 0.40 7.83 3.84
N SER A 101 1.05 7.86 2.68
CA SER A 101 1.38 9.09 1.97
C SER A 101 0.25 9.62 1.08
N GLN A 102 -0.78 8.80 0.79
CA GLN A 102 -1.92 9.18 -0.05
C GLN A 102 -2.90 10.08 0.73
N ARG A 103 -2.83 11.39 0.52
CA ARG A 103 -3.60 12.39 1.29
C ARG A 103 -4.86 12.89 0.61
#